data_AF-A0A535U296-F1
#
_entry.id   AF-A0A535U296-F1
#
_cell.length_a   1.000
_cell.length_b   1.000
_cell.length_c   1.000
_cell.angle_alpha   90.00
_cell.angle_beta   90.00
_cell.angle_gamma   90.00
#
_symmetry.space_group_name_H-M   'P 1'
#
loop_
_entity.id
_entity.type
_entity.pdbx_description
1 polymer ?
#
loop_
_entity_poly.entity_id
_entity_poly.type
_entity_poly.pdbx_seq_one_letter_code
_entity_poly.pdbx_strand_id
1 'polypeptide(L)'
;MRIRVLAWSISALILGASCSGPMPGIGPRPSSPVTASTVLTPDRGSLVFSDDFNDSNGGWSRDSTADFNASFIGGAYVVVARNYVDHEIAVPYVDPKDQLSVAVTATQSLGSPALAGFGVGCVRGLTDPTVHYTFVVMVGGTWNLYRHDERPGAPSPHTLLKQGTSPKKPG
;
A
#
# COMPACT_ATOMS: atom_id res chain seq x y z
N MET A 1 -9.73 1.45 8.82
CA MET A 1 -8.34 1.35 8.35
C MET A 1 -8.19 2.24 7.12
N ARG A 2 -7.13 3.05 7.00
CA ARG A 2 -6.84 3.90 5.83
C ARG A 2 -5.62 3.36 5.09
N ILE A 3 -5.66 3.32 3.76
CA ILE A 3 -4.58 2.79 2.93
C ILE A 3 -3.63 3.93 2.54
N ARG A 4 -2.33 3.68 2.62
CA ARG A 4 -1.29 4.59 2.14
C ARG A 4 -0.40 3.88 1.12
N VAL A 5 0.03 4.56 0.06
CA VAL A 5 1.08 4.06 -0.85
C VAL A 5 2.41 4.60 -0.36
N LEU A 6 3.38 3.71 -0.19
CA LEU A 6 4.74 4.05 0.24
C LEU A 6 5.70 4.03 -0.94
N ALA A 7 6.56 5.04 -1.02
CA ALA A 7 7.75 5.04 -1.86
C ALA A 7 8.98 5.31 -1.00
N TRP A 8 9.98 4.44 -1.09
CA TRP A 8 11.22 4.47 -0.33
C TRP A 8 12.37 4.73 -1.30
N SER A 9 13.07 5.86 -1.15
CA SER A 9 14.21 6.28 -1.98
C SER A 9 13.95 6.24 -3.50
N ILE A 10 14.90 6.73 -4.32
CA ILE A 10 14.73 7.00 -5.77
C ILE A 10 14.03 5.86 -6.51
N SER A 11 12.71 5.96 -6.64
CA SER A 11 11.85 4.94 -7.21
C SER A 11 10.87 5.63 -8.11
N ALA A 12 10.92 5.39 -9.42
CA ALA A 12 9.76 5.66 -10.26
C ALA A 12 8.87 4.43 -10.15
N LEU A 13 7.73 4.60 -9.48
CA LEU A 13 6.68 3.61 -9.46
C LEU A 13 5.82 3.81 -10.71
N ILE A 14 5.66 2.81 -11.56
CA ILE A 14 4.66 2.84 -12.64
C ILE A 14 3.59 1.81 -12.25
N LEU A 15 2.41 2.26 -11.82
CA LEU A 15 1.26 1.36 -11.65
C LEU A 15 0.59 1.16 -13.00
N GLY A 16 0.73 -0.04 -13.58
CA GLY A 16 0.20 -0.37 -14.91
C GLY A 16 -0.60 -1.67 -14.96
N ALA A 17 -1.83 -1.52 -15.49
CA ALA A 17 -2.77 -2.48 -16.09
C ALA A 17 -3.26 -3.71 -15.30
N SER A 18 -4.57 -3.68 -15.02
CA SER A 18 -5.39 -4.78 -14.51
C SER A 18 -5.74 -5.77 -15.65
N CYS A 19 -5.55 -7.07 -15.43
CA CYS A 19 -6.27 -8.08 -16.20
C CYS A 19 -7.62 -8.34 -15.53
N SER A 20 -8.70 -7.96 -16.22
CA SER A 20 -10.09 -8.24 -15.87
C SER A 20 -10.34 -9.76 -15.92
N GLY A 21 -10.11 -10.45 -14.80
CA GLY A 21 -10.58 -11.83 -14.62
C GLY A 21 -12.06 -11.84 -14.23
N PRO A 22 -12.86 -12.85 -14.66
CA PRO A 22 -14.24 -12.98 -14.24
C PRO A 22 -14.32 -13.20 -12.72
N MET A 23 -15.16 -12.42 -12.03
CA MET A 23 -15.36 -12.55 -10.58
C MET A 23 -16.07 -13.87 -10.23
N PRO A 24 -15.56 -14.67 -9.28
CA PRO A 24 -16.32 -15.76 -8.68
C PRO A 24 -17.50 -15.17 -7.89
N GLY A 25 -18.67 -15.82 -7.99
CA GLY A 25 -19.93 -15.34 -7.43
C GLY A 25 -19.93 -15.11 -5.92
N ILE A 26 -20.89 -14.30 -5.48
CA ILE A 26 -21.16 -13.89 -4.09
C ILE A 26 -21.26 -15.13 -3.18
N GLY A 27 -20.22 -15.40 -2.40
CA GLY A 27 -20.24 -16.41 -1.36
C GLY A 27 -21.14 -16.00 -0.18
N PRO A 28 -21.62 -16.97 0.63
CA PRO A 28 -22.52 -16.69 1.73
C PRO A 28 -21.88 -15.77 2.78
N ARG A 29 -22.66 -14.78 3.25
CA ARG A 29 -22.24 -13.83 4.28
C ARG A 29 -21.97 -14.58 5.59
N PRO A 30 -20.79 -14.43 6.20
CA PRO A 30 -20.51 -15.02 7.51
C PRO A 30 -21.45 -14.46 8.58
N SER A 31 -22.02 -15.34 9.40
CA SER A 31 -22.98 -15.03 10.47
C SER A 31 -22.33 -14.58 11.79
N SER A 32 -21.00 -14.59 11.88
CA SER A 32 -20.25 -14.19 13.08
C SER A 32 -19.56 -12.83 12.88
N PRO A 33 -19.39 -12.02 13.96
CA PRO A 33 -18.62 -10.78 13.89
C PRO A 33 -17.22 -11.02 13.33
N VAL A 34 -16.80 -10.17 12.39
CA VAL A 34 -15.45 -10.20 11.84
C VAL A 34 -14.48 -9.72 12.92
N THR A 35 -13.45 -10.52 13.19
CA THR A 35 -12.36 -10.21 14.12
C THR A 35 -11.03 -10.12 13.38
N ALA A 36 -9.98 -9.61 14.04
CA ALA A 36 -8.63 -9.55 13.48
C ALA A 36 -8.05 -10.92 13.06
N SER A 37 -8.59 -12.03 13.62
CA SER A 37 -8.19 -13.40 13.29
C SER A 37 -9.06 -14.05 12.19
N THR A 38 -10.09 -13.36 11.72
CA THR A 38 -10.93 -13.87 10.62
C THR A 38 -10.10 -13.94 9.34
N VAL A 39 -10.08 -15.09 8.67
CA VAL A 39 -9.34 -15.22 7.40
C VAL A 39 -10.01 -14.36 6.33
N LEU A 40 -9.24 -13.46 5.71
CA LEU A 40 -9.64 -12.75 4.51
C LEU A 40 -9.42 -13.68 3.30
N THR A 41 -10.46 -13.92 2.54
CA THR A 41 -10.38 -14.62 1.26
C THR A 41 -10.96 -13.72 0.17
N PRO A 42 -10.49 -13.82 -1.09
CA PRO A 42 -10.96 -12.95 -2.18
C PRO A 42 -12.49 -12.99 -2.41
N ASP A 43 -13.13 -14.11 -2.08
CA ASP A 43 -14.58 -14.34 -2.14
C ASP A 43 -15.34 -13.85 -0.88
N ARG A 44 -14.62 -13.40 0.16
CA ARG A 44 -15.21 -12.87 1.39
C ARG A 44 -14.90 -11.39 1.56
N GLY A 45 -15.89 -10.57 1.23
CA GLY A 45 -15.83 -9.13 1.42
C GLY A 45 -16.62 -8.41 0.33
N SER A 46 -16.49 -7.09 0.31
CA SER A 46 -16.94 -6.25 -0.80
C SER A 46 -15.77 -5.40 -1.24
N LEU A 47 -15.63 -5.16 -2.55
CA LEU A 47 -14.74 -4.14 -3.05
C LEU A 47 -15.20 -2.78 -2.51
N VAL A 48 -14.32 -2.09 -1.77
CA VAL A 48 -14.62 -0.78 -1.18
C VAL A 48 -13.97 0.37 -1.94
N PHE A 49 -12.88 0.09 -2.65
CA PHE A 49 -12.15 1.03 -3.47
C PHE A 49 -11.30 0.27 -4.49
N SER A 50 -11.27 0.77 -5.72
CA SER A 50 -10.35 0.35 -6.77
C SER A 50 -10.04 1.54 -7.65
N ASP A 51 -8.82 1.62 -8.14
CA ASP A 51 -8.40 2.60 -9.13
C ASP A 51 -7.46 1.92 -10.13
N ASP A 52 -7.68 2.20 -11.40
CA ASP A 52 -6.83 1.75 -12.50
C ASP A 52 -5.92 2.88 -13.02
N PHE A 53 -6.07 4.08 -12.45
CA PHE A 53 -5.35 5.32 -12.75
C PHE A 53 -5.58 5.89 -14.16
N ASN A 54 -6.63 5.44 -14.85
CA ASN A 54 -7.04 6.02 -16.12
C ASN A 54 -7.72 7.39 -15.96
N ASP A 55 -8.31 7.67 -14.79
CA ASP A 55 -8.82 9.00 -14.44
C ASP A 55 -7.84 9.75 -13.54
N SER A 56 -7.14 10.73 -14.12
CA SER A 56 -6.24 11.59 -13.35
C SER A 56 -6.96 12.39 -12.25
N ASN A 57 -8.28 12.58 -12.33
CA ASN A 57 -9.06 13.33 -11.37
C ASN A 57 -9.65 12.47 -10.24
N GLY A 58 -9.22 11.21 -10.10
CA GLY A 58 -9.68 10.27 -9.07
C GLY A 58 -9.34 10.63 -7.61
N GLY A 59 -8.79 11.82 -7.35
CA GLY A 59 -8.56 12.34 -5.99
C GLY A 59 -7.21 12.00 -5.37
N TRP A 60 -6.32 11.33 -6.10
CA TRP A 60 -4.94 11.12 -5.65
C TRP A 60 -4.16 12.43 -5.61
N SER A 61 -3.23 12.52 -4.66
CA SER A 61 -2.33 13.66 -4.55
C SER A 61 -1.50 13.84 -5.82
N ARG A 62 -1.18 15.09 -6.17
CA ARG A 62 -0.21 15.44 -7.21
C ARG A 62 0.91 16.29 -6.62
N ASP A 63 1.19 16.08 -5.34
CA ASP A 63 2.15 16.89 -4.61
C ASP A 63 3.53 16.76 -5.23
N SER A 64 4.24 17.88 -5.27
CA SER A 64 5.61 17.97 -5.73
C SER A 64 6.42 18.80 -4.76
N THR A 65 7.43 18.19 -4.16
CA THR A 65 8.41 18.82 -3.28
C THR A 65 9.81 18.57 -3.83
N ALA A 66 10.84 19.04 -3.12
CA ALA A 66 12.23 18.75 -3.50
C ALA A 66 12.56 17.25 -3.44
N ASP A 67 11.90 16.53 -2.51
CA ASP A 67 12.19 15.13 -2.19
C ASP A 67 11.15 14.16 -2.75
N PHE A 68 10.08 14.66 -3.37
CA PHE A 68 8.95 13.83 -3.76
C PHE A 68 8.19 14.42 -4.94
N ASN A 69 7.71 13.57 -5.83
CA ASN A 69 6.76 13.95 -6.87
C ASN A 69 5.74 12.84 -7.08
N ALA A 70 4.47 13.21 -7.14
CA ALA A 70 3.37 12.37 -7.59
C ALA A 70 2.72 12.97 -8.85
N SER A 71 2.49 12.14 -9.85
CA SER A 71 1.92 12.57 -11.13
C SER A 71 1.14 11.46 -11.82
N PHE A 72 0.35 11.83 -12.83
CA PHE A 72 -0.30 10.87 -13.74
C PHE A 72 0.38 10.93 -15.10
N ILE A 73 0.99 9.83 -15.52
CA ILE A 73 1.76 9.75 -16.77
C ILE A 73 1.41 8.44 -17.48
N GLY A 74 0.95 8.52 -18.72
CA GLY A 74 0.71 7.34 -19.56
C GLY A 74 -0.32 6.36 -19.00
N GLY A 75 -1.36 6.84 -18.32
CA GLY A 75 -2.39 5.99 -17.69
C GLY A 75 -1.95 5.32 -16.38
N ALA A 76 -0.83 5.75 -15.81
CA ALA A 76 -0.32 5.28 -14.53
C ALA A 76 -0.23 6.42 -13.53
N TYR A 77 -0.42 6.10 -12.26
CA TYR A 77 0.00 6.96 -11.16
C TYR A 77 1.48 6.72 -10.87
N VAL A 78 2.27 7.77 -11.02
CA VAL A 78 3.73 7.73 -10.92
C VAL A 78 4.19 8.48 -9.69
N VAL A 79 4.89 7.75 -8.82
CA VAL A 79 5.52 8.30 -7.62
C VAL A 79 7.02 8.27 -7.82
N VAL A 80 7.67 9.40 -7.55
CA VAL A 80 9.13 9.57 -7.53
C VAL A 80 9.53 10.12 -6.17
N ALA A 81 10.02 9.25 -5.29
CA ALA A 81 10.73 9.67 -4.08
C ALA A 81 12.18 10.04 -4.43
N ARG A 82 12.78 10.96 -3.69
CA ARG A 82 14.18 11.37 -3.76
C ARG A 82 14.68 11.46 -2.32
N ASN A 83 15.97 11.23 -2.12
CA ASN A 83 16.58 11.10 -0.79
C ASN A 83 16.01 9.91 0.02
N TYR A 84 16.71 9.50 1.08
CA TYR A 84 16.33 8.33 1.89
C TYR A 84 15.20 8.69 2.87
N VAL A 85 14.03 9.00 2.32
CA VAL A 85 12.84 9.44 3.08
C VAL A 85 11.66 8.54 2.74
N ASP A 86 10.86 8.22 3.76
CA ASP A 86 9.61 7.52 3.60
C ASP A 86 8.53 8.52 3.16
N HIS A 87 7.94 8.29 2.00
CA HIS A 87 6.80 9.06 1.54
C HIS A 87 5.54 8.22 1.55
N GLU A 88 4.50 8.75 2.19
CA GLU A 88 3.20 8.11 2.26
C GLU A 88 2.13 8.95 1.58
N ILE A 89 1.37 8.32 0.67
CA ILE A 89 0.28 8.95 -0.06
C ILE A 89 -1.02 8.32 0.38
N ALA A 90 -1.94 9.10 0.94
CA ALA A 90 -3.26 8.60 1.30
C ALA A 90 -4.08 8.26 0.03
N VAL A 91 -4.68 7.07 0.03
CA VAL A 91 -5.68 6.69 -0.99
C VAL A 91 -6.91 7.61 -0.85
N PRO A 92 -7.58 8.01 -1.95
CA PRO A 92 -8.83 8.80 -1.92
C PRO A 92 -10.05 7.97 -1.45
N TYR A 93 -9.90 7.31 -0.30
CA TYR A 93 -10.89 6.49 0.36
C TYR A 93 -10.77 6.68 1.88
N VAL A 94 -11.84 7.18 2.51
CA VAL A 94 -11.81 7.63 3.91
C VAL A 94 -12.58 6.74 4.87
N ASP A 95 -13.40 5.82 4.35
CA ASP A 95 -14.32 5.01 5.16
C ASP A 95 -13.58 3.90 5.90
N PRO A 96 -13.52 3.95 7.25
CA PRO A 96 -12.80 2.94 8.01
C PRO A 96 -13.48 1.57 7.90
N LYS A 97 -12.67 0.53 7.67
CA LYS A 97 -13.06 -0.87 7.90
C LYS A 97 -12.25 -1.49 9.03
N ASP A 98 -12.85 -2.48 9.70
CA ASP A 98 -12.24 -3.27 10.76
C ASP A 98 -11.20 -4.26 10.22
N GLN A 99 -11.43 -4.75 9.00
CA GLN A 99 -10.52 -5.62 8.27
C GLN A 99 -10.48 -5.20 6.79
N LEU A 100 -9.29 -5.19 6.20
CA LEU A 100 -9.06 -4.90 4.78
C LEU A 100 -8.09 -5.90 4.19
N SER A 101 -8.36 -6.30 2.94
CA SER A 101 -7.36 -6.87 2.05
C SER A 101 -6.95 -5.77 1.07
N VAL A 102 -5.65 -5.68 0.77
CA VAL A 102 -5.11 -4.71 -0.17
C VAL A 102 -4.25 -5.43 -1.18
N ALA A 103 -4.48 -5.13 -2.46
CA ALA A 103 -3.66 -5.61 -3.57
C ALA A 103 -3.27 -4.41 -4.43
N VAL A 104 -2.00 -4.35 -4.82
CA VAL A 104 -1.43 -3.29 -5.66
C VAL A 104 -0.50 -3.93 -6.67
N THR A 105 -0.66 -3.56 -7.94
CA THR A 105 0.31 -3.86 -8.99
C THR A 105 1.18 -2.63 -9.19
N ALA A 106 2.49 -2.79 -9.08
CA ALA A 106 3.43 -1.70 -9.18
C ALA A 106 4.75 -2.17 -9.79
N THR A 107 5.33 -1.34 -10.64
CA THR A 107 6.66 -1.55 -11.22
C THR A 107 7.63 -0.52 -10.66
N GLN A 108 8.81 -0.95 -10.24
CA GLN A 108 9.87 -0.06 -9.76
C GLN A 108 10.91 0.15 -10.86
N SER A 109 11.38 1.39 -11.02
CA SER A 109 12.44 1.73 -11.97
C SER A 109 13.70 0.87 -11.78
N LEU A 110 14.28 0.41 -12.89
CA LEU A 110 15.56 -0.30 -12.90
C LEU A 110 16.73 0.56 -12.38
N GLY A 111 16.57 1.89 -12.41
CA GLY A 111 17.57 2.83 -11.89
C GLY A 111 17.46 3.10 -10.38
N SER A 112 16.56 2.40 -9.67
CA SER A 112 16.38 2.59 -8.24
C SER A 112 17.60 2.15 -7.42
N PRO A 113 18.04 2.93 -6.43
CA PRO A 113 19.20 2.62 -5.62
C PRO A 113 18.91 1.42 -4.71
N ALA A 114 19.97 0.81 -4.21
CA ALA A 114 19.84 -0.21 -3.17
C ALA A 114 19.02 0.33 -2.00
N LEU A 115 18.20 -0.54 -1.41
CA LEU A 115 17.26 -0.21 -0.33
C LEU A 115 16.08 0.69 -0.70
N ALA A 116 15.93 1.06 -1.98
CA ALA A 116 14.68 1.63 -2.43
C ALA A 116 13.57 0.58 -2.42
N GLY A 117 12.32 1.02 -2.35
CA GLY A 117 11.19 0.11 -2.27
C GLY A 117 9.84 0.81 -2.43
N PHE A 118 8.79 0.02 -2.49
CA PHE A 118 7.42 0.53 -2.47
C PHE A 118 6.53 -0.43 -1.69
N GLY A 119 5.36 0.05 -1.30
CA GLY A 119 4.51 -0.74 -0.45
C GLY A 119 3.13 -0.17 -0.20
N VAL A 120 2.42 -0.85 0.67
CA VAL A 120 1.13 -0.42 1.18
C VAL A 120 1.20 -0.27 2.69
N GLY A 121 0.69 0.86 3.17
CA GLY A 121 0.49 1.17 4.56
C GLY A 121 -0.98 1.02 4.92
N CYS A 122 -1.26 0.63 6.15
CA CYS A 122 -2.60 0.57 6.69
C CYS A 122 -2.65 1.08 8.13
N VAL A 123 -3.42 2.15 8.35
CA VAL A 123 -3.59 2.76 9.67
C VAL A 123 -4.72 2.08 10.43
N ARG A 124 -4.54 1.81 11.74
CA ARG A 124 -5.53 1.13 12.59
C ARG A 124 -6.73 2.04 12.94
N GLY A 125 -7.67 2.12 12.02
CA GLY A 125 -8.99 2.73 12.27
C GLY A 125 -8.96 4.22 12.67
N LEU A 126 -10.12 4.78 13.01
CA LEU A 126 -10.23 6.17 13.51
C LEU A 126 -9.92 6.25 15.01
N THR A 127 -10.00 5.14 15.73
CA THR A 127 -9.89 5.09 17.19
C THR A 127 -8.44 5.07 17.68
N ASP A 128 -7.49 4.62 16.86
CA ASP A 128 -6.06 4.62 17.20
C ASP A 128 -5.19 4.78 15.94
N PRO A 129 -5.15 5.99 15.34
CA PRO A 129 -4.39 6.24 14.13
C PRO A 129 -2.87 6.20 14.33
N THR A 130 -2.42 6.19 15.59
CA THR A 130 -0.98 6.15 15.94
C THR A 130 -0.37 4.76 15.78
N VAL A 131 -1.19 3.73 15.56
CA VAL A 131 -0.73 2.39 15.20
C VAL A 131 -1.02 2.16 13.72
N HIS A 132 0.01 1.84 12.95
CA HIS A 132 -0.13 1.50 11.54
C HIS A 132 0.79 0.36 11.14
N TYR A 133 0.54 -0.23 9.98
CA TYR A 133 1.30 -1.37 9.46
C TYR A 133 1.76 -1.04 8.05
N THR A 134 2.97 -1.45 7.69
CA THR A 134 3.49 -1.25 6.34
C THR A 134 4.00 -2.58 5.79
N PHE A 135 3.64 -2.88 4.56
CA PHE A 135 4.22 -3.97 3.78
C PHE A 135 5.01 -3.35 2.64
N VAL A 136 6.34 -3.52 2.66
CA VAL A 136 7.25 -2.91 1.69
C VAL A 136 8.03 -4.00 0.96
N VAL A 137 8.09 -3.88 -0.36
CA VAL A 137 8.96 -4.67 -1.24
C VAL A 137 10.11 -3.78 -1.69
N MET A 138 11.32 -4.24 -1.44
CA MET A 138 12.56 -3.53 -1.75
C MET A 138 13.12 -3.96 -3.10
N VAL A 139 14.00 -3.13 -3.67
CA VAL A 139 14.86 -3.49 -4.80
C VAL A 139 15.58 -4.80 -4.48
N GLY A 140 15.50 -5.75 -5.42
CA GLY A 140 16.04 -7.10 -5.24
C GLY A 140 15.03 -8.13 -4.72
N GLY A 141 13.81 -7.70 -4.35
CA GLY A 141 12.69 -8.57 -4.05
C GLY A 141 12.60 -9.04 -2.60
N THR A 142 13.41 -8.51 -1.68
CA THR A 142 13.15 -8.68 -0.25
C THR A 142 11.90 -7.90 0.14
N TRP A 143 11.13 -8.42 1.09
CA TRP A 143 9.96 -7.72 1.62
C TRP A 143 9.92 -7.79 3.13
N ASN A 144 9.35 -6.75 3.73
CA ASN A 144 9.17 -6.60 5.17
C ASN A 144 7.74 -6.18 5.49
N LEU A 145 7.21 -6.70 6.59
CA LEU A 145 5.97 -6.27 7.22
C LEU A 145 6.31 -5.65 8.57
N TYR A 146 6.07 -4.36 8.73
CA TYR A 146 6.28 -3.64 9.98
C TYR A 146 4.96 -3.29 10.66
N ARG A 147 5.02 -3.23 11.98
CA ARG A 147 4.09 -2.47 12.81
C ARG A 147 4.79 -1.21 13.28
N HIS A 148 4.12 -0.09 13.13
CA HIS A 148 4.53 1.21 13.63
C HIS A 148 3.63 1.58 14.79
N ASP A 149 4.24 2.09 15.87
CA ASP A 149 3.58 2.50 17.09
C ASP A 149 4.08 3.88 17.50
N GLU A 150 3.40 4.91 17.01
CA GLU A 150 3.77 6.30 17.18
C GLU A 150 3.21 6.90 18.48
N ARG A 151 2.66 6.07 19.37
CA ARG A 151 2.18 6.54 20.67
C ARG A 151 3.37 7.06 21.49
N PRO A 152 3.23 8.23 22.16
CA PRO A 152 4.28 8.73 23.04
C PRO A 152 4.68 7.68 24.08
N GLY A 153 5.98 7.39 24.18
CA GLY A 153 6.51 6.40 25.12
C GLY A 153 6.40 4.93 24.66
N ALA A 154 6.06 4.66 23.40
CA ALA A 154 6.10 3.30 22.87
C ALA A 154 7.54 2.73 22.93
N PRO A 155 7.75 1.53 23.52
CA PRO A 155 9.08 0.96 23.71
C PRO A 155 9.73 0.48 22.40
N SER A 156 8.94 0.29 21.33
CA SER A 156 9.41 -0.17 20.03
C SER A 156 8.56 0.48 18.93
N PRO A 157 8.88 1.72 18.53
CA PRO A 157 8.08 2.48 17.56
C PRO A 157 8.03 1.82 16.19
N HIS A 158 9.02 0.99 15.85
CA HIS A 158 9.03 0.16 14.65
C HIS A 158 9.34 -1.28 15.03
N THR A 159 8.38 -2.17 14.79
CA THR A 159 8.50 -3.61 15.06
C THR A 159 8.41 -4.37 13.74
N LEU A 160 9.47 -5.08 13.37
CA LEU A 160 9.42 -6.02 12.25
C LEU A 160 8.55 -7.23 12.65
N LEU A 161 7.44 -7.42 11.96
CA LEU A 161 6.53 -8.55 12.21
C LEU A 161 6.89 -9.76 11.38
N LYS A 162 7.29 -9.55 10.12
CA LYS A 162 7.60 -10.62 9.17
C LYS A 162 8.50 -10.10 8.05
N GLN A 163 9.32 -10.98 7.49
CA GLN A 163 10.14 -10.69 6.31
C GLN A 163 10.25 -11.91 5.40
N GLY A 164 10.66 -11.68 4.16
CA GLY A 164 10.94 -12.75 3.21
C GLY A 164 11.49 -12.25 1.89
N THR A 165 11.46 -13.13 0.90
CA THR A 165 11.84 -12.83 -0.49
C THR A 165 10.70 -13.18 -1.43
N SER A 166 10.52 -12.34 -2.45
CA SER A 166 9.63 -12.59 -3.56
C SER A 166 10.37 -13.38 -4.64
N PRO A 167 9.74 -14.40 -5.25
CA PRO A 167 10.32 -15.09 -6.40
C PRO A 167 10.40 -14.20 -7.65
N LYS A 168 9.71 -13.04 -7.62
CA LYS A 168 9.77 -12.00 -8.64
C LYS A 168 10.43 -10.76 -8.06
N LYS A 169 11.49 -10.27 -8.72
CA LYS A 169 12.12 -9.00 -8.35
C LYS A 169 11.26 -7.86 -8.91
N PRO A 170 11.08 -6.76 -8.16
CA PRO A 170 10.57 -5.53 -8.75
C PRO A 170 11.47 -5.07 -9.90
N GLY A 171 10.85 -4.72 -11.02
CA GLY A 171 11.50 -4.29 -12.26
C GLY A 171 10.57 -4.39 -13.44
#